data_AF-A0A5S9MDE9-F1
#
_entry.id   AF-A0A5S9MDE9-F1
#
_cell.length_a   1.000
_cell.length_b   1.000
_cell.length_c   1.000
_cell.angle_alpha   90.00
_cell.angle_beta   90.00
_cell.angle_gamma   90.00
#
_symmetry.space_group_name_H-M   'P 1'
#
loop_
_entity.id
_entity.type
_entity.pdbx_description
1 polymer ?
#
loop_
_entity_poly.entity_id
_entity_poly.type
_entity_poly.pdbx_seq_one_letter_code
_entity_poly.pdbx_strand_id
1 'polypeptide(L)'
;MDHDKVEKFNIKIVSTTPQKFPATKGMVLKVTDERLLSKTGGIVQGMSGSPIIQNGKVIGAVTHVFVNDPTSGYGVHIEWMLSEAGIDLYQKKKKKADHQTAANFPAVFFYPFFLFHHVIK
;
A
#
# COMPACT_ATOMS: atom_id res chain seq x y z
N MET A 1 1.75 18.08 23.89
CA MET A 1 0.85 16.93 23.66
C MET A 1 0.81 16.18 24.96
N ASP A 2 -0.36 15.85 25.49
CA ASP A 2 -0.42 14.89 26.60
C ASP A 2 0.07 13.56 26.05
N HIS A 3 1.21 13.08 26.53
CA HIS A 3 1.99 12.01 25.90
C HIS A 3 1.30 10.62 25.90
N ASP A 4 0.10 10.51 26.47
CA ASP A 4 -0.55 9.23 26.76
C ASP A 4 -1.90 9.02 26.03
N LYS A 5 -2.34 9.95 25.16
CA LYS A 5 -3.61 9.79 24.43
C LYS A 5 -3.41 9.65 22.93
N VAL A 6 -3.88 8.52 22.40
CA VAL A 6 -3.99 8.28 20.96
C VAL A 6 -5.15 9.12 20.43
N GLU A 7 -4.84 10.10 19.57
CA GLU A 7 -5.81 10.97 18.92
C GLU A 7 -5.93 10.64 17.42
N LYS A 8 -7.12 10.89 16.86
CA LYS A 8 -7.39 10.83 15.42
C LYS A 8 -7.48 12.24 14.86
N PHE A 9 -6.88 12.45 13.70
CA PHE A 9 -6.91 13.71 12.97
C PHE A 9 -7.39 13.49 11.55
N ASN A 10 -8.15 14.45 11.04
CA ASN A 10 -8.61 14.48 9.67
C ASN A 10 -7.49 14.88 8.71
N ILE A 11 -7.39 14.12 7.61
CA ILE A 11 -6.53 14.39 6.48
C ILE A 11 -7.31 14.21 5.18
N LYS A 12 -6.79 14.79 4.10
CA LYS A 12 -7.25 14.60 2.72
C LYS A 12 -6.14 13.95 1.90
N ILE A 13 -6.49 12.94 1.11
CA ILE A 13 -5.59 12.41 0.08
C ILE A 13 -5.65 13.35 -1.11
N VAL A 14 -4.53 13.98 -1.44
CA VAL A 14 -4.41 14.95 -2.52
C VAL A 14 -4.13 14.24 -3.84
N SER A 15 -3.25 13.25 -3.81
CA SER A 15 -2.94 12.44 -4.98
C SER A 15 -2.45 11.06 -4.57
N THR A 16 -2.58 10.12 -5.50
CA THR A 16 -2.02 8.78 -5.39
C THR A 16 -1.31 8.42 -6.68
N THR A 17 -0.15 7.80 -6.55
CA THR A 17 0.63 7.33 -7.69
C THR A 17 0.56 5.81 -7.72
N PRO A 18 0.09 5.19 -8.82
CA PRO A 18 0.24 3.76 -9.02
C PRO A 18 1.72 3.40 -9.08
N GLN A 19 2.16 2.42 -8.28
CA GLN A 19 3.57 2.04 -8.21
C GLN A 19 3.75 0.63 -8.77
N LYS A 20 4.84 0.40 -9.52
CA LYS A 20 5.24 -0.94 -9.98
C LYS A 20 6.07 -1.68 -8.93
N PHE A 21 6.63 -0.95 -7.96
CA PHE A 21 7.54 -1.44 -6.94
C PHE A 21 7.26 -0.72 -5.60
N PRO A 22 7.63 -1.33 -4.45
CA PRO A 22 7.48 -0.70 -3.14
C PRO A 22 8.14 0.67 -3.08
N ALA A 23 7.39 1.68 -2.63
CA ALA A 23 7.96 3.01 -2.43
C ALA A 23 7.22 3.80 -1.34
N THR A 24 7.98 4.62 -0.62
CA THR A 24 7.52 5.37 0.56
C THR A 24 6.72 6.64 0.24
N LYS A 25 6.61 6.98 -1.06
CA LYS A 25 5.90 8.17 -1.60
C LYS A 25 4.75 7.75 -2.53
N GLY A 26 3.94 6.79 -2.13
CA GLY A 26 2.80 6.28 -2.93
C GLY A 26 1.56 7.16 -2.88
N MET A 27 1.48 8.04 -1.86
CA MET A 27 0.34 8.91 -1.62
C MET A 27 0.82 10.27 -1.13
N VAL A 28 0.15 11.33 -1.56
CA VAL A 28 0.28 12.67 -0.97
C VAL A 28 -0.95 12.93 -0.10
N LEU A 29 -0.71 13.28 1.16
CA LEU A 29 -1.72 13.66 2.13
C LEU A 29 -1.57 15.12 2.53
N LYS A 30 -2.69 15.73 2.90
CA LYS A 30 -2.77 17.07 3.48
C LYS A 30 -3.63 17.04 4.73
N VAL A 31 -3.12 17.58 5.84
CA VAL A 31 -3.86 17.73 7.09
C VAL A 31 -4.98 18.74 6.89
N THR A 32 -6.18 18.39 7.34
CA THR A 32 -7.36 19.26 7.34
C THR A 32 -7.95 19.47 8.73
N ASP A 33 -7.43 18.78 9.76
CA ASP A 33 -7.86 18.96 11.14
C ASP A 33 -7.33 20.27 11.74
N GLU A 34 -8.24 21.21 11.98
CA GLU A 34 -7.92 22.53 12.54
C GLU A 34 -7.32 22.45 13.95
N ARG A 35 -7.68 21.44 14.76
CA ARG A 35 -7.12 21.28 16.11
C ARG A 35 -5.65 20.88 16.03
N LEU A 36 -5.27 20.05 15.07
CA LEU A 36 -3.88 19.70 14.85
C LEU A 36 -3.09 20.89 14.30
N LEU A 37 -3.64 21.55 13.27
CA LEU A 37 -3.00 22.69 12.62
C LEU A 37 -2.76 23.85 13.60
N SER A 38 -3.75 24.20 14.41
CA SER A 38 -3.61 25.26 15.41
C SER A 38 -2.58 24.94 16.50
N LYS A 39 -2.46 23.67 16.90
CA LYS A 39 -1.54 23.25 17.97
C LYS A 39 -0.09 23.06 17.50
N THR A 40 0.12 22.62 16.26
CA THR A 40 1.42 22.10 15.80
C THR A 40 1.90 22.66 14.47
N GLY A 41 1.03 23.31 13.71
CA GLY A 41 1.32 23.74 12.35
C GLY A 41 1.28 22.62 11.30
N GLY A 42 1.07 21.35 11.67
CA GLY A 42 0.96 20.25 10.71
C GLY A 42 1.45 18.90 11.22
N ILE A 43 2.02 18.11 10.32
CA ILE A 43 2.61 16.80 10.62
C ILE A 43 3.92 17.02 11.36
N VAL A 44 4.04 16.44 12.57
CA VAL A 44 5.24 16.54 13.40
C VAL A 44 6.00 15.21 13.46
N GLN A 45 7.21 15.26 13.97
CA GLN A 45 8.01 14.07 14.25
C GLN A 45 7.27 13.12 15.20
N GLY A 46 7.37 11.81 14.92
CA GLY A 46 6.64 10.77 15.65
C GLY A 46 5.32 10.36 15.01
N MET A 47 4.80 11.11 14.03
CA MET A 47 3.61 10.71 13.27
C MET A 47 3.92 9.66 12.18
N SER A 48 5.19 9.42 11.86
CA SER A 48 5.57 8.35 10.92
C SER A 48 5.09 7.00 11.44
N GLY A 49 4.52 6.18 10.55
CA GLY A 49 3.86 4.91 10.90
C GLY A 49 2.40 5.05 11.30
N SER A 50 1.86 6.26 11.46
CA SER A 50 0.44 6.45 11.79
C SER A 50 -0.46 5.85 10.69
N PRO A 51 -1.42 4.98 11.04
CA PRO A 51 -2.28 4.34 10.05
C PRO A 51 -3.24 5.36 9.42
N ILE A 52 -3.34 5.31 8.10
CA ILE A 52 -4.30 6.08 7.33
C ILE A 52 -5.57 5.23 7.18
N ILE A 53 -6.67 5.72 7.71
CA ILE A 53 -7.96 5.01 7.74
C ILE A 53 -8.96 5.72 6.83
N GLN A 54 -9.55 4.98 5.90
CA GLN A 54 -10.63 5.43 5.04
C GLN A 54 -11.73 4.37 5.00
N ASN A 55 -12.99 4.77 5.19
CA ASN A 55 -14.15 3.87 5.22
C ASN A 55 -13.98 2.71 6.22
N GLY A 56 -13.38 2.98 7.39
CA GLY A 56 -13.11 1.97 8.42
C GLY A 56 -12.00 0.96 8.05
N LYS A 57 -11.27 1.16 6.95
CA LYS A 57 -10.19 0.28 6.50
C LYS A 57 -8.86 1.02 6.50
N VAL A 58 -7.78 0.30 6.85
CA VAL A 58 -6.42 0.82 6.71
C VAL A 58 -6.04 0.77 5.24
N ILE A 59 -5.65 1.91 4.69
CA ILE A 59 -5.23 2.06 3.28
C ILE A 59 -3.75 2.37 3.14
N GLY A 60 -3.07 2.68 4.23
CA GLY A 60 -1.65 3.00 4.23
C GLY A 60 -1.18 3.52 5.58
N ALA A 61 0.02 4.09 5.59
CA ALA A 61 0.59 4.75 6.75
C ALA A 61 1.33 6.04 6.34
N VAL A 62 1.35 7.02 7.24
CA VAL A 62 2.14 8.26 7.08
C VAL A 62 3.63 7.91 7.12
N THR A 63 4.43 8.46 6.21
CA THR A 63 5.88 8.21 6.17
C THR A 63 6.68 9.44 6.56
N HIS A 64 6.57 10.54 5.81
CA HIS A 64 7.35 11.75 6.04
C HIS A 64 6.62 13.00 5.57
N VAL A 65 6.93 14.13 6.21
CA VAL A 65 6.36 15.45 5.91
C VAL A 65 7.12 16.15 4.77
N PHE A 66 6.49 17.10 4.09
CA PHE A 66 7.17 17.94 3.10
C PHE A 66 8.04 19.00 3.80
N VAL A 67 9.24 19.24 3.26
CA VAL A 67 10.20 20.20 3.85
C VAL A 67 9.64 21.63 3.87
N ASN A 68 8.91 22.02 2.83
CA ASN A 68 8.42 23.39 2.66
C ASN A 68 6.94 23.56 3.06
N ASP A 69 6.25 22.48 3.44
CA ASP A 69 4.83 22.53 3.82
C ASP A 69 4.55 21.46 4.88
N PRO A 70 4.61 21.79 6.19
CA PRO A 70 4.35 20.83 7.25
C PRO A 70 2.91 20.33 7.26
N THR A 71 1.98 21.00 6.56
CA THR A 71 0.59 20.53 6.44
C THR A 71 0.44 19.37 5.47
N SER A 72 1.46 19.10 4.65
CA SER A 72 1.45 18.07 3.62
C SER A 72 2.55 17.05 3.84
N GLY A 73 2.30 15.81 3.41
CA GLY A 73 3.26 14.72 3.58
C GLY A 73 3.01 13.57 2.62
N TYR A 74 3.86 12.56 2.76
CA TYR A 74 3.80 11.33 2.01
C TYR A 74 3.26 10.17 2.85
N GLY A 75 2.59 9.25 2.17
CA GLY A 75 2.16 7.98 2.72
C GLY A 75 2.59 6.82 1.82
N VAL A 76 2.69 5.64 2.44
CA VAL A 76 2.88 4.36 1.77
C VAL A 76 1.55 3.61 1.71
N HIS A 77 1.29 2.92 0.61
CA HIS A 77 0.10 2.07 0.47
C HIS A 77 0.20 0.81 1.31
N ILE A 78 -0.95 0.38 1.85
CA ILE A 78 -1.05 -0.86 2.63
C ILE A 78 -0.62 -2.09 1.82
N GLU A 79 -0.77 -2.07 0.48
CA GLU A 79 -0.35 -3.18 -0.39
C GLU A 79 1.14 -3.49 -0.25
N TRP A 80 1.98 -2.46 -0.15
CA TRP A 80 3.42 -2.62 0.00
C TRP A 80 3.77 -3.12 1.38
N MET A 81 3.12 -2.59 2.42
CA MET A 81 3.31 -3.06 3.78
C MET A 81 2.95 -4.55 3.91
N LEU A 82 1.87 -4.99 3.25
CA LEU A 82 1.45 -6.39 3.23
C LEU A 82 2.42 -7.26 2.42
N SER A 83 2.89 -6.79 1.27
CA SER A 83 3.89 -7.48 0.46
C SER A 83 5.18 -7.73 1.25
N GLU A 84 5.69 -6.70 1.95
CA GLU A 84 6.88 -6.82 2.81
C GLU A 84 6.66 -7.78 3.99
N ALA A 85 5.42 -7.86 4.50
CA ALA A 85 5.03 -8.84 5.53
C ALA A 85 4.81 -10.27 4.98
N GLY A 86 5.09 -10.51 3.69
CA GLY A 86 4.89 -11.81 3.05
C GLY A 86 3.43 -12.13 2.72
N ILE A 87 2.54 -11.13 2.73
CA ILE A 87 1.12 -11.27 2.42
C ILE A 87 0.86 -10.83 0.98
N ASP A 88 0.79 -11.80 0.06
CA ASP A 88 0.53 -11.53 -1.36
C ASP A 88 -0.99 -11.37 -1.64
N LEU A 89 -1.38 -10.15 -2.05
CA LEU A 89 -2.76 -9.81 -2.40
C LEU A 89 -3.19 -10.29 -3.80
N TYR A 90 -2.25 -10.49 -4.71
CA TYR A 90 -2.50 -10.80 -6.12
C TYR A 90 -2.62 -12.31 -6.38
N GLN A 91 -1.92 -13.15 -5.61
CA GLN A 91 -2.06 -14.62 -5.68
C GLN A 91 -3.47 -15.09 -5.28
N LYS A 92 -4.09 -14.38 -4.33
CA LYS A 92 -5.43 -14.73 -3.79
C LYS A 92 -6.56 -14.50 -4.80
N LYS A 93 -6.37 -13.61 -5.79
CA LYS A 93 -7.37 -13.35 -6.85
C LYS A 93 -7.43 -14.49 -7.88
N LYS A 94 -6.32 -15.16 -8.19
CA LYS A 94 -6.31 -16.32 -9.11
C LYS A 94 -7.10 -17.49 -8.53
N LYS A 95 -6.88 -17.84 -7.26
CA LYS A 95 -7.59 -18.96 -6.59
C LYS A 95 -9.12 -18.78 -6.45
N LYS A 96 -9.65 -17.55 -6.50
CA LYS A 96 -11.12 -17.32 -6.45
C LYS A 96 -11.79 -17.42 -7.81
N ALA A 97 -11.07 -17.16 -8.90
CA ALA A 97 -11.59 -17.36 -10.26
C ALA A 97 -11.64 -18.85 -10.64
N ASP A 98 -10.74 -19.66 -10.07
CA ASP A 98 -10.63 -21.09 -10.40
C ASP A 98 -11.58 -22.00 -9.57
N HIS A 99 -12.27 -21.45 -8.56
CA HIS A 99 -13.18 -22.20 -7.68
C HIS A 99 -14.67 -22.07 -8.08
N GLN A 100 -14.95 -21.81 -9.35
CA GLN A 100 -16.22 -22.08 -10.00
C GLN A 100 -15.91 -22.78 -11.33
N THR A 101 -16.38 -24.02 -11.48
CA THR A 101 -16.23 -24.93 -12.64
C THR A 101 -15.01 -25.85 -12.63
N ALA A 102 -15.06 -26.88 -11.79
CA ALA A 102 -14.43 -28.17 -12.09
C ALA A 102 -15.44 -29.30 -11.84
N ALA A 103 -16.54 -29.27 -12.58
CA ALA A 103 -17.33 -30.47 -12.83
C ALA A 103 -16.86 -31.04 -14.17
N ASN A 104 -16.18 -32.18 -14.11
CA ASN A 104 -15.90 -33.13 -15.19
C ASN A 104 -15.01 -32.66 -16.36
N PHE A 105 -13.75 -33.14 -16.41
CA PHE A 105 -13.15 -33.81 -17.58
C PHE A 105 -11.76 -34.37 -17.19
N PRO A 106 -11.46 -35.67 -17.37
CA PRO A 106 -10.11 -36.18 -17.25
C PRO A 106 -9.42 -36.04 -18.60
N ALA A 107 -8.37 -35.23 -18.69
CA ALA A 107 -7.47 -35.24 -19.84
C ALA A 107 -6.04 -34.97 -19.40
N VAL A 108 -5.29 -36.07 -19.42
CA VAL A 108 -3.83 -36.19 -19.37
C VAL A 108 -3.16 -35.09 -20.19
N PHE A 109 -2.28 -34.30 -19.58
CA PHE A 109 -1.35 -33.43 -20.30
C PHE A 109 0.09 -33.86 -20.04
N PHE A 110 0.70 -34.35 -21.12
CA PHE A 110 2.09 -34.78 -21.27
C PHE A 110 3.01 -33.54 -21.33
N TYR A 111 4.05 -33.49 -20.49
CA TYR A 111 5.18 -32.57 -20.67
C TYR A 111 6.26 -33.26 -21.52
N PRO A 112 6.86 -32.60 -22.51
CA PRO A 112 8.20 -32.93 -22.95
C PRO A 112 9.22 -31.90 -22.47
N PHE A 113 10.21 -32.44 -21.79
CA PHE A 113 11.53 -31.90 -21.47
C PHE A 113 12.40 -31.85 -22.76
N PHE A 114 13.50 -31.08 -22.73
CA PHE A 114 14.68 -31.07 -23.64
C PHE A 114 14.52 -30.40 -25.05
N LEU A 115 15.51 -29.73 -25.67
CA LEU A 115 16.96 -29.50 -25.49
C LEU A 115 17.38 -28.28 -26.37
N PHE A 116 18.46 -27.58 -25.99
CA PHE A 116 19.19 -26.56 -26.77
C PHE A 116 19.55 -27.02 -28.20
N HIS A 117 19.62 -26.08 -29.17
CA HIS A 117 20.74 -26.01 -30.13
C HIS A 117 20.93 -24.61 -30.73
N HIS A 118 22.18 -24.18 -30.71
CA HIS A 118 22.79 -23.02 -31.34
C HIS A 118 22.97 -23.28 -32.85
N VAL A 119 22.70 -22.31 -33.73
CA VAL A 119 23.11 -22.38 -35.14
C VAL A 119 23.84 -21.09 -35.50
N ILE A 120 25.14 -21.24 -35.76
CA ILE A 120 25.98 -20.28 -36.49
C ILE A 120 25.74 -20.52 -37.98
N LYS A 121 25.56 -19.44 -38.74
CA LYS A 121 26.04 -19.36 -40.12
C LYS A 121 26.48 -17.94 -40.41
#